data_AF-A0A970KLG1-F1
#
_entry.id   AF-A0A970KLG1-F1
#
_cell.length_a   1.000
_cell.length_b   1.000
_cell.length_c   1.000
_cell.angle_alpha   90.00
_cell.angle_beta   90.00
_cell.angle_gamma   90.00
#
_symmetry.space_group_name_H-M   'P 1'
#
loop_
_entity.id
_entity.type
_entity.pdbx_description
1 polymer ?
#
loop_
_entity_poly.entity_id
_entity_poly.type
_entity_poly.pdbx_seq_one_letter_code
_entity_poly.pdbx_strand_id
1 'polypeptide(L)'
;NNNGVDGSNGSDSAYFGGAIGAQNGTLTVVDCVFNNNRLWGGSGNIQPRGGAIGANGATVTVLRSAFNRNCTQTTHSRWGGGGALGFDSGTVMIDRCRFTTNYARTSGGDSWHGGTKTGPYGGTFHFNGTVATVTDCSVVGSWLSNGMDGGMYYDVGGTLFTTGTAGDVTVKRTSFLDCGNTGYVNCNKYSHGVICIRGGRLNLQNVLVGASFTGLQLACCGGTLEALNCTFTGGRGLAVNRSQQAFLLTDGTASLRNCIFWDNAGGSIHVEGSATPTVTYTDLQTDIGTEDIQYLSADNHVFSADPLFEDAAALDYRLGKGSPCINAGNPAGITRAETDLDGAKRISGASIDLGAYERQQNGLIMVLR
;
A
#
# COMPACT_ATOMS: atom_id res chain seq x y z
N ASN A 1 25.01 9.56 -2.02
CA ASN A 1 25.26 11.02 -1.85
C ASN A 1 23.91 11.71 -1.98
N ASN A 2 23.53 12.55 -1.02
CA ASN A 2 22.22 13.22 -1.00
C ASN A 2 22.24 14.44 -1.94
N ASN A 3 21.13 14.70 -2.66
CA ASN A 3 21.10 15.74 -3.70
C ASN A 3 20.40 17.03 -3.26
N GLY A 4 20.11 17.19 -1.97
CA GLY A 4 19.63 18.44 -1.39
C GLY A 4 19.46 18.35 0.13
N VAL A 5 19.71 19.48 0.80
CA VAL A 5 19.39 19.71 2.22
C VAL A 5 18.60 21.01 2.28
N ASP A 6 17.41 20.98 2.87
CA ASP A 6 16.69 22.21 3.20
C ASP A 6 17.14 22.63 4.59
N GLY A 7 17.74 23.82 4.67
CA GLY A 7 18.27 24.35 5.90
C GLY A 7 17.16 24.98 6.72
N SER A 8 16.59 24.26 7.68
CA SER A 8 15.77 24.92 8.70
C SER A 8 15.83 24.31 10.10
N ASN A 9 16.21 25.19 11.02
CA ASN A 9 15.86 25.34 12.44
C ASN A 9 16.07 24.18 13.42
N GLY A 10 17.23 24.23 14.10
CA GLY A 10 17.31 23.95 15.53
C GLY A 10 17.83 22.59 15.96
N SER A 11 17.61 21.52 15.19
CA SER A 11 18.21 20.19 15.45
C SER A 11 17.89 19.10 14.41
N ASP A 12 16.79 19.23 13.66
CA ASP A 12 16.35 18.23 12.67
C ASP A 12 16.50 18.76 11.24
N SER A 13 17.14 18.00 10.34
CA SER A 13 17.43 18.45 8.97
C SER A 13 16.65 17.66 7.92
N ALA A 14 16.04 18.33 6.95
CA ALA A 14 15.35 17.68 5.84
C ALA A 14 16.32 17.33 4.70
N TYR A 15 16.30 16.06 4.28
CA TYR A 15 17.16 15.56 3.21
C TYR A 15 16.31 15.01 2.07
N PHE A 16 16.73 15.31 0.83
CA PHE A 16 15.98 14.98 -0.37
C PHE A 16 16.79 14.08 -1.28
N GLY A 17 16.26 12.88 -1.54
CA GLY A 17 16.72 11.98 -2.59
C GLY A 17 18.18 11.52 -2.47
N GLY A 18 18.39 10.21 -2.47
CA GLY A 18 19.74 9.67 -2.73
C GLY A 18 20.20 9.85 -4.18
N ALA A 19 19.30 10.18 -5.11
CA ALA A 19 19.58 10.46 -6.52
C ALA A 19 19.12 11.83 -6.99
N ILE A 20 17.89 12.24 -6.64
CA ILE A 20 17.32 13.52 -7.08
C ILE A 20 16.51 14.15 -5.94
N GLY A 21 16.82 15.39 -5.59
CA GLY A 21 16.01 16.24 -4.71
C GLY A 21 15.30 17.33 -5.51
N ALA A 22 14.03 17.60 -5.21
CA ALA A 22 13.27 18.68 -5.84
C ALA A 22 12.49 19.51 -4.79
N GLN A 23 12.48 20.83 -4.95
CA GLN A 23 11.76 21.75 -4.06
C GLN A 23 11.02 22.82 -4.87
N ASN A 24 9.73 23.02 -4.58
CA ASN A 24 8.89 24.12 -5.10
C ASN A 24 8.95 24.34 -6.62
N GLY A 25 9.15 23.28 -7.41
CA GLY A 25 9.32 23.34 -8.85
C GLY A 25 8.74 22.10 -9.55
N THR A 26 9.14 21.85 -10.80
CA THR A 26 8.72 20.67 -11.56
C THR A 26 9.89 19.70 -11.76
N LEU A 27 9.65 18.41 -11.56
CA LEU A 27 10.57 17.32 -11.89
C LEU A 27 9.85 16.33 -12.80
N THR A 28 10.44 16.02 -13.95
CA THR A 28 9.95 14.96 -14.84
C THR A 28 11.04 13.93 -15.05
N VAL A 29 10.72 12.67 -14.78
CA VAL A 29 11.58 11.51 -14.90
C VAL A 29 10.88 10.50 -15.81
N VAL A 30 11.53 10.11 -16.90
CA VAL A 30 10.91 9.30 -17.94
C VAL A 30 11.91 8.27 -18.43
N ASP A 31 11.51 7.00 -18.54
CA ASP A 31 12.32 5.91 -19.08
C ASP A 31 13.70 5.77 -18.37
N CYS A 32 13.70 5.96 -17.04
CA CYS A 32 14.90 5.99 -16.21
C CYS A 32 15.04 4.74 -15.33
N VAL A 33 16.27 4.45 -14.90
CA VAL A 33 16.56 3.38 -13.93
C VAL A 33 17.34 3.93 -12.75
N PHE A 34 16.78 3.77 -11.55
CA PHE A 34 17.37 4.13 -10.27
C PHE A 34 17.79 2.86 -9.55
N ASN A 35 19.09 2.58 -9.51
CA ASN A 35 19.65 1.39 -8.88
C ASN A 35 20.50 1.76 -7.66
N ASN A 36 20.19 1.16 -6.51
CA ASN A 36 20.98 1.29 -5.27
C ASN A 36 21.21 2.73 -4.80
N ASN A 37 20.30 3.65 -5.14
CA ASN A 37 20.39 5.01 -4.63
C ASN A 37 20.05 5.00 -3.16
N ARG A 38 20.83 5.78 -2.40
CA ARG A 38 20.71 5.79 -0.95
C ARG A 38 20.71 7.21 -0.44
N LEU A 39 19.63 7.56 0.26
CA LEU A 39 19.61 8.73 1.13
C LEU A 39 20.25 8.32 2.47
N TRP A 40 21.35 8.98 2.81
CA TRP A 40 22.08 8.75 4.04
C TRP A 40 22.42 10.08 4.73
N GLY A 41 21.82 10.37 5.88
CA GLY A 41 21.99 11.65 6.57
C GLY A 41 23.01 11.66 7.72
N GLY A 42 23.86 10.63 7.88
CA GLY A 42 24.83 10.58 8.98
C GLY A 42 24.22 10.24 10.34
N SER A 43 24.81 10.77 11.43
CA SER A 43 24.44 10.49 12.83
C SER A 43 23.45 11.49 13.45
N GLY A 44 23.04 12.53 12.71
CA GLY A 44 22.10 13.54 13.20
C GLY A 44 20.64 13.11 13.10
N ASN A 45 19.74 13.99 13.59
CA ASN A 45 18.31 13.87 13.37
C ASN A 45 17.95 14.33 11.95
N ILE A 46 17.25 13.46 11.21
CA ILE A 46 17.01 13.65 9.79
C ILE A 46 15.54 13.39 9.49
N GLN A 47 14.96 14.25 8.67
CA GLN A 47 13.66 14.03 8.02
C GLN A 47 13.91 13.56 6.59
N PRO A 48 14.08 12.25 6.34
CA PRO A 48 14.43 11.75 5.01
C PRO A 48 13.23 11.79 4.08
N ARG A 49 13.47 12.08 2.81
CA ARG A 49 12.48 12.02 1.74
C ARG A 49 13.08 11.25 0.58
N GLY A 50 12.69 9.98 0.46
CA GLY A 50 13.01 9.13 -0.68
C GLY A 50 14.47 8.70 -0.78
N GLY A 51 14.72 7.40 -0.85
CA GLY A 51 16.07 6.89 -1.11
C GLY A 51 16.59 7.16 -2.52
N ALA A 52 15.71 7.28 -3.50
CA ALA A 52 16.06 7.72 -4.86
C ALA A 52 15.61 9.16 -5.09
N ILE A 53 14.30 9.42 -5.07
CA ILE A 53 13.74 10.73 -5.37
C ILE A 53 13.02 11.26 -4.14
N GLY A 54 13.40 12.45 -3.70
CA GLY A 54 12.77 13.18 -2.61
C GLY A 54 12.24 14.53 -3.07
N ALA A 55 11.05 14.94 -2.65
CA ALA A 55 10.57 16.29 -2.94
C ALA A 55 9.84 17.00 -1.79
N ASN A 56 9.87 18.34 -1.82
CA ASN A 56 9.03 19.24 -1.02
C ASN A 56 8.24 20.18 -1.94
N GLY A 57 6.90 20.16 -1.86
CA GLY A 57 6.06 21.15 -2.55
C GLY A 57 6.21 21.17 -4.08
N ALA A 58 6.88 20.17 -4.66
CA ALA A 58 7.17 20.10 -6.08
C ALA A 58 6.08 19.33 -6.84
N THR A 59 5.93 19.63 -8.12
CA THR A 59 5.18 18.80 -9.07
C THR A 59 6.13 17.75 -9.65
N VAL A 60 5.90 16.48 -9.37
CA VAL A 60 6.77 15.38 -9.80
C VAL A 60 6.02 14.44 -10.72
N THR A 61 6.61 14.13 -11.88
CA THR A 61 6.11 13.13 -12.82
C THR A 61 7.18 12.07 -13.02
N VAL A 62 6.84 10.80 -12.79
CA VAL A 62 7.72 9.64 -12.99
C VAL A 62 7.01 8.64 -13.89
N LEU A 63 7.54 8.42 -15.08
CA LEU A 63 6.93 7.58 -16.11
C LEU A 63 7.87 6.44 -16.49
N ARG A 64 7.33 5.22 -16.63
CA ARG A 64 8.02 4.08 -17.26
C ARG A 64 9.44 3.84 -16.73
N SER A 65 9.60 4.01 -15.42
CA SER A 65 10.92 3.98 -14.77
C SER A 65 11.02 2.83 -13.78
N ALA A 66 12.25 2.38 -13.53
CA ALA A 66 12.52 1.29 -12.61
C ALA A 66 13.31 1.77 -11.39
N PHE A 67 12.91 1.32 -10.21
CA PHE A 67 13.54 1.62 -8.92
C PHE A 67 13.94 0.30 -8.26
N ASN A 68 15.23 -0.01 -8.26
CA ASN A 68 15.74 -1.25 -7.70
C ASN A 68 16.67 -0.98 -6.52
N ARG A 69 16.36 -1.57 -5.37
CA ARG A 69 17.20 -1.52 -4.16
C ARG A 69 17.56 -0.11 -3.69
N ASN A 70 16.69 0.86 -3.97
CA ASN A 70 16.86 2.20 -3.43
C ASN A 70 16.44 2.22 -1.97
N CYS A 71 17.12 3.02 -1.16
CA CYS A 71 16.81 3.07 0.25
C CYS A 71 16.98 4.42 0.92
N THR A 72 16.10 4.64 1.90
CA THR A 72 16.38 5.58 2.97
C THR A 72 17.07 4.79 4.08
N GLN A 73 18.28 5.23 4.47
CA GLN A 73 18.98 4.66 5.61
C GLN A 73 19.64 5.75 6.45
N THR A 74 19.05 6.07 7.59
CA THR A 74 19.50 7.14 8.49
C THR A 74 19.54 6.69 9.94
N THR A 75 20.29 7.39 10.80
CA THR A 75 20.41 7.03 12.22
C THR A 75 19.13 7.41 12.98
N HIS A 76 18.80 8.70 13.04
CA HIS A 76 17.58 9.15 13.70
C HIS A 76 16.57 9.68 12.67
N SER A 77 15.69 8.80 12.17
CA SER A 77 14.62 9.16 11.24
C SER A 77 13.49 9.90 11.96
N ARG A 78 13.13 11.09 11.48
CA ARG A 78 12.07 11.95 12.02
C ARG A 78 11.00 12.14 10.96
N TRP A 79 9.80 11.63 11.22
CA TRP A 79 8.57 11.85 10.42
C TRP A 79 8.67 11.76 8.89
N GLY A 80 9.68 11.06 8.38
CA GLY A 80 10.03 10.99 6.96
C GLY A 80 10.29 9.56 6.54
N GLY A 81 10.45 9.33 5.25
CA GLY A 81 10.48 7.98 4.72
C GLY A 81 10.54 7.88 3.21
N GLY A 82 10.09 6.74 2.70
CA GLY A 82 10.16 6.37 1.31
C GLY A 82 11.50 5.73 1.00
N GLY A 83 11.54 4.41 0.87
CA GLY A 83 12.78 3.74 0.45
C GLY A 83 13.16 4.10 -0.99
N ALA A 84 12.19 4.22 -1.89
CA ALA A 84 12.44 4.76 -3.23
C ALA A 84 12.05 6.22 -3.33
N LEU A 85 10.79 6.52 -3.01
CA LEU A 85 10.19 7.82 -3.27
C LEU A 85 9.57 8.38 -1.98
N GLY A 86 9.92 9.63 -1.66
CA GLY A 86 9.38 10.33 -0.50
C GLY A 86 8.98 11.75 -0.88
N PHE A 87 7.73 12.09 -0.63
CA PHE A 87 7.16 13.37 -0.99
C PHE A 87 6.47 13.98 0.21
N ASP A 88 6.62 15.29 0.32
CA ASP A 88 5.91 16.06 1.32
C ASP A 88 5.39 17.35 0.71
N SER A 89 4.07 17.49 0.75
CA SER A 89 3.29 18.42 -0.08
C SER A 89 3.53 18.25 -1.59
N GLY A 90 2.83 19.05 -2.40
CA GLY A 90 2.98 19.03 -3.86
C GLY A 90 2.09 18.01 -4.58
N THR A 91 2.36 17.79 -5.86
CA THR A 91 1.54 16.94 -6.74
C THR A 91 2.41 15.92 -7.44
N VAL A 92 2.04 14.65 -7.40
CA VAL A 92 2.86 13.55 -7.89
C VAL A 92 2.08 12.65 -8.85
N MET A 93 2.69 12.29 -9.97
CA MET A 93 2.20 11.24 -10.87
C MET A 93 3.29 10.20 -11.05
N ILE A 94 3.00 8.95 -10.76
CA ILE A 94 3.87 7.79 -10.95
C ILE A 94 3.11 6.80 -11.82
N ASP A 95 3.59 6.53 -13.01
CA ASP A 95 2.85 5.75 -14.00
C ASP A 95 3.75 4.73 -14.72
N ARG A 96 3.26 3.49 -14.85
CA ARG A 96 3.97 2.37 -15.50
C ARG A 96 5.36 2.11 -14.92
N CYS A 97 5.53 2.26 -13.61
CA CYS A 97 6.82 2.13 -12.95
C CYS A 97 6.97 0.78 -12.23
N ARG A 98 8.21 0.28 -12.18
CA ARG A 98 8.56 -0.95 -11.47
C ARG A 98 9.42 -0.65 -10.25
N PHE A 99 9.05 -1.22 -9.11
CA PHE A 99 9.77 -1.10 -7.85
C PHE A 99 10.17 -2.49 -7.38
N THR A 100 11.46 -2.72 -7.15
CA THR A 100 11.95 -4.02 -6.72
C THR A 100 12.90 -3.85 -5.54
N THR A 101 12.54 -4.44 -4.40
CA THR A 101 13.36 -4.51 -3.19
C THR A 101 13.83 -3.16 -2.66
N ASN A 102 13.03 -2.11 -2.85
CA ASN A 102 13.29 -0.82 -2.19
C ASN A 102 12.93 -0.92 -0.72
N TYR A 103 13.66 -0.19 0.11
CA TYR A 103 13.46 -0.30 1.55
C TYR A 103 13.77 0.96 2.34
N ALA A 104 13.16 1.07 3.51
CA ALA A 104 13.47 2.12 4.46
C ALA A 104 13.98 1.51 5.76
N ARG A 105 15.11 1.97 6.28
CA ARG A 105 15.60 1.48 7.56
C ARG A 105 16.34 2.50 8.40
N THR A 106 16.48 2.23 9.69
CA THR A 106 17.47 2.93 10.50
C THR A 106 18.85 2.26 10.39
N SER A 107 19.93 3.03 10.48
CA SER A 107 21.32 2.52 10.52
C SER A 107 21.88 2.33 11.93
N GLY A 108 21.11 2.68 12.96
CA GLY A 108 21.50 2.75 14.37
C GLY A 108 20.76 3.89 15.06
N GLY A 109 20.83 4.01 16.39
CA GLY A 109 20.08 5.00 17.18
C GLY A 109 18.57 4.71 17.35
N ASP A 110 18.02 5.11 18.49
CA ASP A 110 16.57 5.11 18.72
C ASP A 110 15.98 6.36 18.06
N SER A 111 15.12 6.23 17.06
CA SER A 111 14.39 7.35 16.44
C SER A 111 13.33 7.96 17.37
N TRP A 112 13.65 8.16 18.65
CA TRP A 112 12.77 8.66 19.69
C TRP A 112 12.59 10.17 19.59
N HIS A 113 11.37 10.64 19.29
CA HIS A 113 11.00 12.04 19.22
C HIS A 113 9.65 12.28 19.89
N GLY A 114 9.54 13.35 20.69
CA GLY A 114 8.25 13.79 21.24
C GLY A 114 7.50 12.70 22.02
N GLY A 115 8.22 11.81 22.71
CA GLY A 115 7.64 10.72 23.50
C GLY A 115 7.31 9.43 22.73
N THR A 116 7.65 9.33 21.44
CA THR A 116 7.42 8.10 20.63
C THR A 116 8.60 7.81 19.70
N LYS A 117 8.76 6.56 19.25
CA LYS A 117 9.66 6.24 18.13
C LYS A 117 9.00 6.60 16.80
N THR A 118 9.67 7.42 16.01
CA THR A 118 9.22 7.85 14.67
C THR A 118 10.07 7.17 13.60
N GLY A 119 9.50 6.84 12.44
CA GLY A 119 10.22 6.60 11.19
C GLY A 119 11.38 5.57 11.13
N PRO A 120 11.91 5.32 9.92
CA PRO A 120 11.36 5.81 8.66
C PRO A 120 10.00 5.15 8.36
N TYR A 121 9.24 5.75 7.44
CA TYR A 121 7.93 5.25 7.00
C TYR A 121 7.98 4.82 5.54
N GLY A 122 7.15 3.87 5.12
CA GLY A 122 7.04 3.48 3.72
C GLY A 122 8.32 2.86 3.14
N GLY A 123 8.38 1.53 3.08
CA GLY A 123 9.51 0.82 2.47
C GLY A 123 9.79 1.21 1.01
N THR A 124 8.77 1.65 0.27
CA THR A 124 8.93 2.17 -1.10
C THR A 124 8.44 3.61 -1.21
N PHE A 125 7.22 3.89 -0.74
CA PHE A 125 6.54 5.17 -0.90
C PHE A 125 6.21 5.81 0.44
N HIS A 126 6.52 7.10 0.56
CA HIS A 126 6.01 7.94 1.64
C HIS A 126 5.39 9.21 1.05
N PHE A 127 4.13 9.46 1.39
CA PHE A 127 3.37 10.65 0.99
C PHE A 127 2.90 11.40 2.23
N ASN A 128 3.40 12.60 2.47
CA ASN A 128 2.93 13.47 3.55
C ASN A 128 2.20 14.68 2.96
N GLY A 129 0.90 14.82 3.18
CA GLY A 129 0.10 15.94 2.66
C GLY A 129 0.19 16.10 1.13
N THR A 130 0.54 15.03 0.41
CA THR A 130 0.82 15.04 -1.03
C THR A 130 -0.43 14.60 -1.79
N VAL A 131 -0.72 15.27 -2.90
CA VAL A 131 -1.71 14.77 -3.88
C VAL A 131 -0.98 13.88 -4.87
N ALA A 132 -1.31 12.60 -4.94
CA ALA A 132 -0.55 11.64 -5.74
C ALA A 132 -1.43 10.68 -6.53
N THR A 133 -0.97 10.29 -7.71
CA THR A 133 -1.50 9.17 -8.47
C THR A 133 -0.39 8.16 -8.73
N VAL A 134 -0.65 6.89 -8.43
CA VAL A 134 0.22 5.74 -8.71
C VAL A 134 -0.56 4.79 -9.60
N THR A 135 -0.19 4.66 -10.86
CA THR A 135 -0.95 3.90 -11.86
C THR A 135 -0.08 2.89 -12.59
N ASP A 136 -0.64 1.71 -12.87
CA ASP A 136 0.01 0.69 -13.70
C ASP A 136 1.39 0.25 -13.17
N CYS A 137 1.55 0.23 -11.85
CA CYS A 137 2.84 -0.04 -11.21
C CYS A 137 2.93 -1.46 -10.64
N SER A 138 4.16 -1.93 -10.44
CA SER A 138 4.40 -3.18 -9.70
C SER A 138 5.44 -2.95 -8.61
N VAL A 139 5.14 -3.35 -7.37
CA VAL A 139 6.06 -3.35 -6.24
C VAL A 139 6.29 -4.77 -5.78
N VAL A 140 7.57 -5.18 -5.75
CA VAL A 140 7.96 -6.51 -5.31
C VAL A 140 9.03 -6.41 -4.23
N GLY A 141 8.89 -7.15 -3.13
CA GLY A 141 9.95 -7.29 -2.15
C GLY A 141 10.21 -6.04 -1.31
N SER A 142 9.25 -5.11 -1.20
CA SER A 142 9.44 -3.89 -0.40
C SER A 142 9.42 -4.19 1.09
N TRP A 143 10.33 -3.58 1.84
CA TRP A 143 10.43 -3.81 3.28
C TRP A 143 10.85 -2.55 4.03
N LEU A 144 10.65 -2.59 5.34
CA LEU A 144 11.02 -1.55 6.27
C LEU A 144 11.69 -2.18 7.49
N SER A 145 12.60 -1.49 8.15
CA SER A 145 13.12 -1.94 9.43
C SER A 145 13.65 -0.78 10.25
N ASN A 146 13.03 -0.47 11.38
CA ASN A 146 13.57 0.53 12.30
C ASN A 146 14.25 -0.22 13.46
N GLY A 147 15.51 -0.59 13.19
CA GLY A 147 16.25 -1.70 13.79
C GLY A 147 16.69 -1.52 15.24
N MET A 148 15.75 -1.59 16.20
CA MET A 148 16.08 -1.90 17.60
C MET A 148 14.98 -2.75 18.26
N ASP A 149 15.41 -3.67 19.14
CA ASP A 149 14.65 -4.68 19.91
C ASP A 149 13.56 -4.13 20.87
N GLY A 150 13.17 -2.87 20.74
CA GLY A 150 12.26 -2.20 21.66
C GLY A 150 11.13 -1.51 20.94
N GLY A 151 10.17 -2.28 20.43
CA GLY A 151 8.80 -1.86 20.13
C GLY A 151 8.61 -0.81 19.04
N MET A 152 7.73 -1.08 18.07
CA MET A 152 7.20 -0.04 17.20
C MET A 152 6.15 0.80 17.97
N TYR A 153 6.36 2.12 18.07
CA TYR A 153 5.46 3.05 18.79
C TYR A 153 4.62 3.94 17.87
N TYR A 154 4.83 3.86 16.56
CA TYR A 154 4.12 4.64 15.55
C TYR A 154 3.87 3.80 14.31
N ASP A 155 2.82 4.14 13.56
CA ASP A 155 2.41 3.44 12.34
C ASP A 155 3.41 3.72 11.22
N VAL A 156 3.79 2.70 10.43
CA VAL A 156 4.93 2.86 9.50
C VAL A 156 4.63 2.57 8.05
N GLY A 157 3.70 1.65 7.75
CA GLY A 157 3.50 1.11 6.40
C GLY A 157 4.79 0.51 5.83
N GLY A 158 4.93 -0.82 5.84
CA GLY A 158 6.10 -1.54 5.34
C GLY A 158 6.41 -1.30 3.86
N THR A 159 5.48 -0.74 3.08
CA THR A 159 5.69 -0.39 1.66
C THR A 159 5.18 1.00 1.32
N LEU A 160 3.93 1.31 1.64
CA LEU A 160 3.30 2.61 1.36
C LEU A 160 2.78 3.20 2.67
N PHE A 161 3.14 4.45 2.94
CA PHE A 161 2.61 5.22 4.06
C PHE A 161 2.08 6.57 3.61
N THR A 162 0.85 6.89 4.02
CA THR A 162 0.26 8.22 3.83
C THR A 162 -0.04 8.91 5.16
N THR A 163 0.24 10.20 5.22
CA THR A 163 -0.03 11.05 6.38
C THR A 163 -0.29 12.49 5.92
N GLY A 164 -0.63 13.38 6.86
CA GLY A 164 -1.02 14.77 6.59
C GLY A 164 -2.46 14.89 6.11
N THR A 165 -3.18 15.91 6.58
CA THR A 165 -4.63 16.04 6.38
C THR A 165 -5.05 16.47 4.97
N ALA A 166 -4.15 17.11 4.21
CA ALA A 166 -4.44 17.65 2.88
C ALA A 166 -4.12 16.69 1.72
N GLY A 167 -3.57 15.50 2.00
CA GLY A 167 -3.16 14.55 0.95
C GLY A 167 -4.34 13.79 0.35
N ASP A 168 -4.30 13.57 -0.97
CA ASP A 168 -5.20 12.67 -1.69
C ASP A 168 -4.35 11.76 -2.59
N VAL A 169 -4.24 10.50 -2.20
CA VAL A 169 -3.42 9.51 -2.90
C VAL A 169 -4.34 8.48 -3.55
N THR A 170 -4.26 8.38 -4.87
CA THR A 170 -4.93 7.32 -5.64
C THR A 170 -3.91 6.31 -6.13
N VAL A 171 -4.14 5.03 -5.84
CA VAL A 171 -3.38 3.90 -6.37
C VAL A 171 -4.32 3.06 -7.24
N LYS A 172 -3.97 2.88 -8.52
CA LYS A 172 -4.82 2.19 -9.48
C LYS A 172 -4.03 1.18 -10.31
N ARG A 173 -4.62 0.01 -10.57
CA ARG A 173 -4.00 -1.07 -11.37
C ARG A 173 -2.55 -1.31 -10.97
N THR A 174 -2.34 -1.52 -9.67
CA THR A 174 -1.00 -1.67 -9.09
C THR A 174 -0.96 -2.91 -8.22
N SER A 175 0.14 -3.66 -8.30
CA SER A 175 0.38 -4.84 -7.47
C SER A 175 1.46 -4.59 -6.42
N PHE A 176 1.24 -5.15 -5.24
CA PHE A 176 2.19 -5.22 -4.13
C PHE A 176 2.37 -6.70 -3.76
N LEU A 177 3.48 -7.29 -4.20
CA LEU A 177 3.80 -8.70 -3.99
C LEU A 177 5.03 -8.87 -3.11
N ASP A 178 5.03 -9.86 -2.22
CA ASP A 178 6.15 -10.13 -1.31
C ASP A 178 6.57 -8.87 -0.54
N CYS A 179 5.60 -8.06 -0.13
CA CYS A 179 5.84 -6.75 0.48
C CYS A 179 5.53 -6.77 1.97
N GLY A 180 5.95 -5.70 2.66
CA GLY A 180 5.50 -5.39 4.02
C GLY A 180 6.33 -6.02 5.13
N ASN A 181 7.46 -6.66 4.85
CA ASN A 181 8.36 -7.11 5.91
C ASN A 181 8.84 -5.90 6.71
N THR A 182 8.54 -5.86 8.02
CA THR A 182 8.97 -4.76 8.90
C THR A 182 10.09 -5.16 9.87
N GLY A 183 10.47 -6.43 9.92
CA GLY A 183 11.45 -6.97 10.85
C GLY A 183 11.02 -6.94 12.33
N TYR A 184 9.77 -6.58 12.63
CA TYR A 184 9.29 -6.50 14.00
C TYR A 184 8.48 -7.73 14.43
N VAL A 185 8.86 -8.30 15.57
CA VAL A 185 8.10 -9.36 16.25
C VAL A 185 7.27 -8.83 17.42
N ASN A 186 7.67 -7.71 18.05
CA ASN A 186 6.99 -7.14 19.22
C ASN A 186 6.56 -5.69 18.95
N CYS A 187 5.34 -5.50 18.45
CA CYS A 187 4.79 -4.19 18.11
C CYS A 187 3.68 -3.79 19.09
N ASN A 188 3.82 -2.62 19.72
CA ASN A 188 2.76 -2.04 20.57
C ASN A 188 1.69 -1.29 19.76
N LYS A 189 1.86 -1.19 18.44
CA LYS A 189 0.93 -0.56 17.51
C LYS A 189 0.60 -1.47 16.33
N TYR A 190 -0.58 -1.24 15.77
CA TYR A 190 -1.30 -2.20 14.96
C TYR A 190 -0.90 -2.20 13.49
N SER A 191 -0.25 -1.16 12.95
CA SER A 191 -0.10 -0.97 11.49
C SER A 191 1.34 -0.98 10.95
N HIS A 192 1.91 -2.19 10.96
CA HIS A 192 3.21 -2.50 10.33
C HIS A 192 3.05 -3.28 9.02
N GLY A 193 1.85 -3.33 8.44
CA GLY A 193 1.55 -4.07 7.21
C GLY A 193 2.04 -3.39 5.93
N VAL A 194 1.64 -3.90 4.77
CA VAL A 194 2.09 -3.38 3.45
C VAL A 194 1.73 -1.91 3.25
N ILE A 195 0.46 -1.55 3.44
CA ILE A 195 -0.08 -0.21 3.21
C ILE A 195 -0.66 0.32 4.52
N CYS A 196 -0.33 1.55 4.88
CA CYS A 196 -0.97 2.24 5.99
C CYS A 196 -1.29 3.69 5.65
N ILE A 197 -2.52 4.09 5.97
CA ILE A 197 -2.97 5.49 5.95
C ILE A 197 -3.22 5.96 7.38
N ARG A 198 -2.73 7.17 7.67
CA ARG A 198 -2.98 7.87 8.94
C ARG A 198 -3.62 9.24 8.76
N GLY A 199 -3.57 9.80 7.56
CA GLY A 199 -4.15 11.11 7.25
C GLY A 199 -4.41 11.28 5.76
N GLY A 200 -5.29 12.23 5.44
CA GLY A 200 -5.71 12.49 4.07
C GLY A 200 -6.70 11.44 3.57
N ARG A 201 -6.73 11.25 2.25
CA ARG A 201 -7.50 10.21 1.56
C ARG A 201 -6.58 9.24 0.83
N LEU A 202 -6.88 7.95 0.92
CA LEU A 202 -6.27 6.90 0.10
C LEU A 202 -7.37 6.17 -0.67
N ASN A 203 -7.32 6.23 -1.99
CA ASN A 203 -8.20 5.50 -2.89
C ASN A 203 -7.42 4.39 -3.59
N LEU A 204 -7.80 3.15 -3.36
CA LEU A 204 -7.26 1.95 -4.01
C LEU A 204 -8.28 1.44 -5.03
N GLN A 205 -7.87 1.30 -6.29
CA GLN A 205 -8.74 0.79 -7.35
C GLN A 205 -8.05 -0.29 -8.19
N ASN A 206 -8.63 -1.50 -8.27
CA ASN A 206 -8.03 -2.61 -9.03
C ASN A 206 -6.60 -2.93 -8.53
N VAL A 207 -6.45 -3.03 -7.20
CA VAL A 207 -5.15 -3.23 -6.54
C VAL A 207 -5.06 -4.64 -5.99
N LEU A 208 -3.91 -5.27 -6.21
CA LEU A 208 -3.56 -6.55 -5.58
C LEU A 208 -2.52 -6.31 -4.48
N VAL A 209 -2.80 -6.79 -3.28
CA VAL A 209 -1.80 -7.03 -2.24
C VAL A 209 -1.74 -8.53 -2.00
N GLY A 210 -0.64 -9.16 -2.41
CA GLY A 210 -0.48 -10.61 -2.45
C GLY A 210 0.81 -11.06 -1.76
N ALA A 211 0.79 -12.26 -1.18
CA ALA A 211 1.97 -12.91 -0.60
C ALA A 211 2.78 -12.02 0.36
N SER A 212 2.11 -11.19 1.16
CA SER A 212 2.81 -10.28 2.07
C SER A 212 3.52 -11.03 3.19
N PHE A 213 4.67 -10.50 3.61
CA PHE A 213 5.45 -11.05 4.73
C PHE A 213 4.82 -10.83 6.10
N THR A 214 3.77 -10.01 6.15
CA THR A 214 2.95 -9.72 7.33
C THR A 214 1.50 -10.12 7.05
N GLY A 215 0.80 -10.62 8.07
CA GLY A 215 -0.63 -10.92 7.98
C GLY A 215 -1.42 -9.65 7.66
N LEU A 216 -1.03 -8.53 8.27
CA LEU A 216 -1.57 -7.23 7.95
C LEU A 216 -1.10 -6.72 6.59
N GLN A 217 -2.07 -6.33 5.76
CA GLN A 217 -1.86 -5.86 4.39
C GLN A 217 -2.28 -4.40 4.22
N LEU A 218 -3.39 -4.01 4.83
CA LEU A 218 -3.95 -2.66 4.73
C LEU A 218 -4.41 -2.18 6.10
N ALA A 219 -3.94 -1.01 6.50
CA ALA A 219 -4.35 -0.37 7.75
C ALA A 219 -4.88 1.05 7.53
N CYS A 220 -6.05 1.33 8.11
CA CYS A 220 -6.57 2.67 8.30
C CYS A 220 -6.44 3.05 9.77
N CYS A 221 -5.50 3.93 10.05
CA CYS A 221 -5.19 4.44 11.38
C CYS A 221 -5.53 5.93 11.53
N GLY A 222 -6.35 6.45 10.62
CA GLY A 222 -6.77 7.84 10.50
C GLY A 222 -7.06 8.19 9.04
N GLY A 223 -7.68 9.34 8.79
CA GLY A 223 -8.06 9.78 7.44
C GLY A 223 -9.23 8.98 6.84
N THR A 224 -9.27 8.89 5.51
CA THR A 224 -10.32 8.19 4.75
C THR A 224 -9.72 7.20 3.77
N LEU A 225 -10.13 5.95 3.87
CA LEU A 225 -9.74 4.85 3.00
C LEU A 225 -10.92 4.40 2.14
N GLU A 226 -10.70 4.28 0.84
CA GLU A 226 -11.60 3.61 -0.09
C GLU A 226 -10.83 2.51 -0.83
N ALA A 227 -11.28 1.27 -0.72
CA ALA A 227 -10.78 0.16 -1.51
C ALA A 227 -11.91 -0.35 -2.40
N LEU A 228 -11.70 -0.25 -3.71
CA LEU A 228 -12.64 -0.65 -4.75
C LEU A 228 -11.99 -1.69 -5.66
N ASN A 229 -12.62 -2.85 -5.80
CA ASN A 229 -12.14 -3.92 -6.68
C ASN A 229 -10.72 -4.37 -6.30
N CYS A 230 -10.46 -4.63 -5.02
CA CYS A 230 -9.11 -4.96 -4.54
C CYS A 230 -9.05 -6.41 -4.05
N THR A 231 -7.90 -7.06 -4.25
CA THR A 231 -7.63 -8.39 -3.71
C THR A 231 -6.53 -8.30 -2.65
N PHE A 232 -6.83 -8.78 -1.45
CA PHE A 232 -5.94 -8.86 -0.29
C PHE A 232 -5.80 -10.33 0.07
N THR A 233 -4.66 -10.92 -0.28
CA THR A 233 -4.50 -12.37 -0.19
C THR A 233 -3.10 -12.80 0.17
N GLY A 234 -2.96 -13.99 0.72
CA GLY A 234 -1.65 -14.56 0.96
C GLY A 234 -0.89 -13.86 2.09
N GLY A 235 -1.56 -13.18 3.03
CA GLY A 235 -0.90 -12.54 4.17
C GLY A 235 -0.26 -13.57 5.09
N ARG A 236 1.07 -13.52 5.25
CA ARG A 236 1.86 -14.46 6.07
C ARG A 236 2.43 -13.80 7.30
N GLY A 237 2.73 -14.57 8.34
CA GLY A 237 3.43 -14.06 9.52
C GLY A 237 2.49 -13.74 10.68
N LEU A 238 2.64 -14.51 11.75
CA LEU A 238 1.95 -14.35 13.02
C LEU A 238 2.67 -13.24 13.81
N ALA A 239 2.23 -12.00 13.71
CA ALA A 239 2.67 -10.98 14.66
C ALA A 239 2.24 -11.45 16.06
N VAL A 240 3.18 -11.77 16.94
CA VAL A 240 2.87 -12.51 18.18
C VAL A 240 2.02 -11.74 19.19
N ASN A 241 1.83 -10.41 19.01
CA ASN A 241 1.21 -9.56 20.04
C ASN A 241 0.01 -8.70 19.62
N ARG A 242 -0.33 -8.51 18.32
CA ARG A 242 -1.51 -7.72 17.86
C ARG A 242 -1.99 -8.15 16.46
N SER A 243 -3.11 -7.55 15.99
CA SER A 243 -3.93 -7.93 14.81
C SER A 243 -3.14 -8.46 13.62
N GLN A 244 -3.52 -9.65 13.18
CA GLN A 244 -2.88 -10.41 12.11
C GLN A 244 -3.77 -10.46 10.85
N GLN A 245 -4.97 -9.89 10.94
CA GLN A 245 -5.94 -9.77 9.87
C GLN A 245 -5.38 -8.92 8.73
N ALA A 246 -5.81 -9.24 7.51
CA ALA A 246 -5.39 -8.52 6.31
C ALA A 246 -5.74 -7.03 6.36
N PHE A 247 -6.90 -6.69 6.93
CA PHE A 247 -7.35 -5.31 7.13
C PHE A 247 -7.46 -4.95 8.61
N LEU A 248 -7.06 -3.72 8.91
CA LEU A 248 -7.16 -3.11 10.22
C LEU A 248 -7.78 -1.72 10.13
N LEU A 249 -8.78 -1.45 10.98
CA LEU A 249 -9.29 -0.10 11.24
C LEU A 249 -9.10 0.24 12.71
N THR A 250 -8.30 1.26 13.03
CA THR A 250 -8.16 1.78 14.40
C THR A 250 -8.72 3.18 14.58
N ASP A 251 -8.78 3.96 13.49
CA ASP A 251 -9.33 5.32 13.45
C ASP A 251 -9.63 5.70 11.98
N GLY A 252 -10.35 6.81 11.79
CA GLY A 252 -10.78 7.30 10.48
C GLY A 252 -11.98 6.55 9.92
N THR A 253 -12.15 6.61 8.59
CA THR A 253 -13.25 5.95 7.89
C THR A 253 -12.72 5.03 6.79
N ALA A 254 -13.36 3.86 6.62
CA ALA A 254 -13.00 2.90 5.59
C ALA A 254 -14.23 2.38 4.84
N SER A 255 -14.14 2.34 3.51
CA SER A 255 -15.09 1.67 2.64
C SER A 255 -14.37 0.58 1.84
N LEU A 256 -14.85 -0.65 1.96
CA LEU A 256 -14.38 -1.83 1.25
C LEU A 256 -15.52 -2.31 0.34
N ARG A 257 -15.32 -2.21 -0.98
CA ARG A 257 -16.33 -2.61 -1.97
C ARG A 257 -15.73 -3.41 -3.10
N ASN A 258 -16.43 -4.46 -3.53
CA ASN A 258 -15.99 -5.35 -4.61
C ASN A 258 -14.65 -6.03 -4.30
N CYS A 259 -14.34 -6.27 -3.02
CA CYS A 259 -13.04 -6.76 -2.59
C CYS A 259 -13.03 -8.29 -2.39
N ILE A 260 -11.83 -8.86 -2.36
CA ILE A 260 -11.57 -10.24 -1.93
C ILE A 260 -10.55 -10.21 -0.79
N PHE A 261 -10.87 -10.84 0.33
CA PHE A 261 -9.97 -11.12 1.44
C PHE A 261 -9.89 -12.64 1.64
N TRP A 262 -8.79 -13.25 1.22
CA TRP A 262 -8.67 -14.72 1.19
C TRP A 262 -7.26 -15.22 1.45
N ASP A 263 -7.12 -16.38 2.10
CA ASP A 263 -5.85 -17.02 2.43
C ASP A 263 -4.91 -16.10 3.23
N ASN A 264 -5.48 -15.40 4.22
CA ASN A 264 -4.75 -14.52 5.12
C ASN A 264 -4.63 -15.19 6.48
N ALA A 265 -3.40 -15.38 6.96
CA ALA A 265 -3.12 -16.23 8.13
C ALA A 265 -3.84 -15.78 9.42
N GLY A 266 -4.12 -14.48 9.55
CA GLY A 266 -4.80 -13.92 10.72
C GLY A 266 -6.28 -13.61 10.54
N GLY A 267 -6.88 -13.97 9.40
CA GLY A 267 -8.25 -13.60 9.04
C GLY A 267 -8.32 -12.32 8.19
N SER A 268 -9.52 -11.79 8.03
CA SER A 268 -9.80 -10.76 7.03
C SER A 268 -9.82 -9.34 7.62
N ILE A 269 -10.66 -9.06 8.61
CA ILE A 269 -10.92 -7.72 9.13
C ILE A 269 -10.79 -7.69 10.65
N HIS A 270 -10.00 -6.74 11.15
CA HIS A 270 -9.98 -6.34 12.55
C HIS A 270 -10.35 -4.88 12.70
N VAL A 271 -11.16 -4.58 13.72
CA VAL A 271 -11.53 -3.21 14.06
C VAL A 271 -11.30 -2.95 15.54
N GLU A 272 -10.53 -1.92 15.85
CA GLU A 272 -10.30 -1.47 17.21
C GLU A 272 -11.28 -0.37 17.60
N GLY A 273 -11.84 -0.47 18.82
CA GLY A 273 -12.72 0.55 19.37
C GLY A 273 -14.12 0.52 18.74
N SER A 274 -14.69 1.69 18.48
CA SER A 274 -16.06 1.85 17.99
C SER A 274 -16.15 2.25 16.51
N ALA A 275 -15.03 2.22 15.78
CA ALA A 275 -15.05 2.48 14.35
C ALA A 275 -15.85 1.40 13.62
N THR A 276 -16.44 1.72 12.47
CA THR A 276 -17.18 0.75 11.67
C THR A 276 -16.85 0.92 10.18
N PRO A 277 -16.15 -0.04 9.55
CA PRO A 277 -15.94 0.01 8.11
C PRO A 277 -17.26 -0.27 7.39
N THR A 278 -17.48 0.37 6.24
CA THR A 278 -18.53 -0.03 5.32
C THR A 278 -17.99 -1.16 4.44
N VAL A 279 -18.58 -2.35 4.55
CA VAL A 279 -18.19 -3.54 3.76
C VAL A 279 -19.38 -3.96 2.91
N THR A 280 -19.20 -3.99 1.59
CA THR A 280 -20.27 -4.36 0.65
C THR A 280 -19.69 -5.10 -0.55
N TYR A 281 -20.44 -6.01 -1.16
CA TYR A 281 -20.02 -6.79 -2.34
C TYR A 281 -18.60 -7.32 -2.15
N THR A 282 -18.36 -8.09 -1.09
CA THR A 282 -16.99 -8.49 -0.72
C THR A 282 -16.99 -9.96 -0.35
N ASP A 283 -16.02 -10.68 -0.87
CA ASP A 283 -15.73 -12.05 -0.45
C ASP A 283 -14.70 -12.00 0.69
N LEU A 284 -15.08 -12.60 1.82
CA LEU A 284 -14.41 -12.47 3.10
C LEU A 284 -14.27 -13.86 3.71
N GLN A 285 -13.05 -14.36 3.81
CA GLN A 285 -12.80 -15.64 4.46
C GLN A 285 -13.17 -15.58 5.94
N THR A 286 -14.09 -16.44 6.40
CA THR A 286 -14.57 -16.49 7.79
C THR A 286 -14.17 -17.73 8.58
N ASP A 287 -13.50 -18.71 7.95
CA ASP A 287 -13.01 -19.92 8.63
C ASP A 287 -11.63 -19.71 9.28
N ILE A 288 -11.05 -18.51 9.15
CA ILE A 288 -9.83 -18.06 9.82
C ILE A 288 -10.15 -16.76 10.55
N GLY A 289 -9.86 -16.69 11.85
CA GLY A 289 -10.20 -15.53 12.69
C GLY A 289 -11.66 -15.56 13.17
N THR A 290 -11.92 -15.00 14.36
CA THR A 290 -13.26 -15.08 14.99
C THR A 290 -14.13 -13.84 14.75
N GLU A 291 -13.57 -12.77 14.19
CA GLU A 291 -14.23 -11.47 14.04
C GLU A 291 -14.94 -11.30 12.69
N ASP A 292 -14.64 -12.14 11.71
CA ASP A 292 -15.05 -11.93 10.32
C ASP A 292 -16.54 -12.23 10.06
N ILE A 293 -17.11 -13.18 10.81
CA ILE A 293 -18.50 -13.63 10.66
C ILE A 293 -19.51 -12.47 10.82
N GLN A 294 -19.18 -11.45 11.62
CA GLN A 294 -20.08 -10.32 11.88
C GLN A 294 -20.33 -9.45 10.64
N TYR A 295 -19.48 -9.54 9.62
CA TYR A 295 -19.60 -8.77 8.39
C TYR A 295 -20.41 -9.49 7.31
N LEU A 296 -20.68 -10.80 7.47
CA LEU A 296 -21.52 -11.54 6.53
C LEU A 296 -22.92 -10.94 6.48
N SER A 297 -23.39 -10.65 5.27
CA SER A 297 -24.66 -9.97 5.07
C SER A 297 -25.16 -10.21 3.65
N ALA A 298 -26.36 -10.79 3.53
CA ALA A 298 -27.03 -10.96 2.24
C ALA A 298 -27.37 -9.60 1.62
N ASP A 299 -27.87 -8.65 2.42
CA ASP A 299 -28.27 -7.31 1.96
C ASP A 299 -27.10 -6.50 1.42
N ASN A 300 -25.92 -6.63 2.04
CA ASN A 300 -24.70 -5.97 1.59
C ASN A 300 -23.88 -6.83 0.61
N HIS A 301 -24.35 -8.03 0.24
CA HIS A 301 -23.63 -9.00 -0.58
C HIS A 301 -22.20 -9.31 -0.09
N VAL A 302 -22.07 -9.57 1.21
CA VAL A 302 -20.82 -10.01 1.84
C VAL A 302 -20.96 -11.50 2.17
N PHE A 303 -20.10 -12.32 1.59
CA PHE A 303 -20.12 -13.78 1.71
C PHE A 303 -18.71 -14.34 1.94
N SER A 304 -18.62 -15.64 2.23
CA SER A 304 -17.36 -16.37 2.37
C SER A 304 -17.40 -17.59 1.46
N ALA A 305 -16.67 -17.57 0.36
CA ALA A 305 -16.54 -18.73 -0.52
C ALA A 305 -15.22 -18.68 -1.30
N ASP A 306 -14.51 -19.81 -1.40
CA ASP A 306 -13.20 -19.87 -2.06
C ASP A 306 -13.20 -19.16 -3.43
N PRO A 307 -12.38 -18.11 -3.64
CA PRO A 307 -12.27 -17.41 -4.91
C PRO A 307 -11.83 -18.30 -6.07
N LEU A 308 -11.31 -19.51 -5.81
CA LEU A 308 -10.79 -20.43 -6.80
C LEU A 308 -9.77 -19.75 -7.73
N PHE A 309 -8.73 -19.15 -7.15
CA PHE A 309 -7.64 -18.56 -7.93
C PHE A 309 -7.00 -19.61 -8.87
N GLU A 310 -6.58 -19.18 -10.07
CA GLU A 310 -6.00 -20.07 -11.09
C GLU A 310 -4.75 -20.81 -10.57
N ASP A 311 -3.81 -20.09 -9.93
CA ASP A 311 -2.64 -20.70 -9.28
C ASP A 311 -2.06 -19.75 -8.21
N ALA A 312 -2.70 -19.69 -7.03
CA ALA A 312 -2.25 -18.85 -5.93
C ALA A 312 -0.82 -19.17 -5.44
N ALA A 313 -0.37 -20.43 -5.58
CA ALA A 313 0.98 -20.85 -5.20
C ALA A 313 2.05 -20.27 -6.15
N ALA A 314 1.70 -20.04 -7.42
CA ALA A 314 2.52 -19.34 -8.39
C ALA A 314 2.26 -17.81 -8.43
N LEU A 315 1.55 -17.25 -7.44
CA LEU A 315 1.14 -15.85 -7.37
C LEU A 315 0.17 -15.40 -8.50
N ASP A 316 -0.55 -16.35 -9.09
CA ASP A 316 -1.61 -16.10 -10.06
C ASP A 316 -2.97 -16.04 -9.37
N TYR A 317 -3.38 -14.82 -9.03
CA TYR A 317 -4.63 -14.55 -8.31
C TYR A 317 -5.78 -14.18 -9.25
N ARG A 318 -5.70 -14.54 -10.54
CA ARG A 318 -6.84 -14.43 -11.46
C ARG A 318 -7.88 -15.47 -11.08
N LEU A 319 -9.16 -15.16 -11.29
CA LEU A 319 -10.26 -16.05 -10.92
C LEU A 319 -10.37 -17.23 -11.89
N GLY A 320 -10.35 -18.44 -11.33
CA GLY A 320 -10.55 -19.69 -12.05
C GLY A 320 -11.99 -19.92 -12.50
N LYS A 321 -12.17 -20.89 -13.38
CA LYS A 321 -13.51 -21.26 -13.89
C LYS A 321 -14.41 -21.74 -12.74
N GLY A 322 -15.57 -21.11 -12.60
CA GLY A 322 -16.57 -21.49 -11.59
C GLY A 322 -16.40 -20.78 -10.25
N SER A 323 -15.46 -19.84 -10.14
CA SER A 323 -15.30 -18.98 -8.97
C SER A 323 -16.62 -18.31 -8.58
N PRO A 324 -16.99 -18.30 -7.28
CA PRO A 324 -18.14 -17.57 -6.77
C PRO A 324 -17.97 -16.05 -6.87
N CYS A 325 -16.74 -15.57 -7.07
CA CYS A 325 -16.43 -14.15 -7.25
C CYS A 325 -16.75 -13.62 -8.65
N ILE A 326 -17.03 -14.51 -9.62
CA ILE A 326 -17.34 -14.10 -11.00
C ILE A 326 -18.75 -13.50 -11.09
N ASN A 327 -18.88 -12.33 -11.73
CA ASN A 327 -20.11 -11.54 -11.84
C ASN A 327 -20.76 -11.18 -10.48
N ALA A 328 -20.03 -11.28 -9.36
CA ALA A 328 -20.59 -11.06 -8.02
C ALA A 328 -20.43 -9.61 -7.51
N GLY A 329 -19.71 -8.75 -8.25
CA GLY A 329 -19.47 -7.37 -7.85
C GLY A 329 -20.57 -6.40 -8.29
N ASN A 330 -20.54 -5.21 -7.69
CA ASN A 330 -21.41 -4.10 -8.04
C ASN A 330 -20.75 -3.18 -9.10
N PRO A 331 -21.37 -3.00 -10.29
CA PRO A 331 -20.82 -2.16 -11.36
C PRO A 331 -21.06 -0.65 -11.12
N ALA A 332 -21.76 -0.26 -10.05
CA ALA A 332 -22.07 1.14 -9.79
C ALA A 332 -20.81 2.01 -9.68
N GLY A 333 -20.75 3.07 -10.48
CA GLY A 333 -19.61 3.99 -10.56
C GLY A 333 -18.44 3.48 -11.40
N ILE A 334 -18.54 2.28 -12.01
CA ILE A 334 -17.53 1.73 -12.91
C ILE A 334 -17.94 1.99 -14.35
N THR A 335 -17.08 2.67 -15.10
CA THR A 335 -17.31 2.98 -16.51
C THR A 335 -16.88 1.83 -17.44
N ARG A 336 -17.46 1.74 -18.63
CA ARG A 336 -17.06 0.73 -19.65
C ARG A 336 -15.62 0.88 -20.16
N ALA A 337 -14.98 2.03 -19.90
CA ALA A 337 -13.60 2.29 -20.26
C ALA A 337 -12.61 1.81 -19.18
N GLU A 338 -13.09 1.47 -17.98
CA GLU A 338 -12.23 0.96 -16.93
C GLU A 338 -11.72 -0.44 -17.24
N THR A 339 -10.45 -0.62 -16.90
CA THR A 339 -9.73 -1.88 -17.03
C THR A 339 -9.31 -2.39 -15.66
N ASP A 340 -9.23 -3.70 -15.52
CA ASP A 340 -8.73 -4.41 -14.34
C ASP A 340 -7.19 -4.30 -14.22
N LEU A 341 -6.58 -5.03 -13.29
CA LEU A 341 -5.13 -5.02 -13.06
C LEU A 341 -4.32 -5.54 -14.27
N ASP A 342 -4.86 -6.47 -15.06
CA ASP A 342 -4.20 -7.00 -16.28
C ASP A 342 -4.43 -6.11 -17.52
N GLY A 343 -5.17 -5.01 -17.37
CA GLY A 343 -5.54 -4.12 -18.47
C GLY A 343 -6.70 -4.65 -19.32
N ALA A 344 -7.38 -5.72 -18.89
CA ALA A 344 -8.58 -6.23 -19.52
C ALA A 344 -9.80 -5.39 -19.14
N LYS A 345 -10.87 -5.40 -19.95
CA LYS A 345 -12.08 -4.62 -19.65
C LYS A 345 -12.69 -5.10 -18.34
N ARG A 346 -13.08 -4.17 -17.48
CA ARG A 346 -13.63 -4.50 -16.16
C ARG A 346 -15.05 -5.02 -16.20
N ILE A 347 -15.81 -4.76 -17.26
CA ILE A 347 -17.16 -5.31 -17.45
C ILE A 347 -17.07 -6.29 -18.61
N SER A 348 -16.96 -7.59 -18.32
CA SER A 348 -16.90 -8.64 -19.35
C SER A 348 -18.10 -9.59 -19.34
N GLY A 349 -18.81 -9.74 -18.22
CA GLY A 349 -19.94 -10.64 -18.09
C GLY A 349 -21.28 -9.94 -17.82
N ALA A 350 -22.12 -10.59 -17.02
CA ALA A 350 -23.40 -10.02 -16.58
C ALA A 350 -23.21 -8.88 -15.56
N SER A 351 -22.13 -8.95 -14.79
CA SER A 351 -21.66 -7.89 -13.91
C SER A 351 -20.13 -7.86 -13.95
N ILE A 352 -19.52 -7.11 -13.04
CA ILE A 352 -18.09 -7.18 -12.76
C ILE A 352 -17.78 -8.34 -11.80
N ASP A 353 -16.56 -8.83 -11.84
CA ASP A 353 -16.03 -9.76 -10.85
C ASP A 353 -15.59 -9.02 -9.57
N LEU A 354 -15.50 -9.74 -8.46
CA LEU A 354 -14.84 -9.24 -7.24
C LEU A 354 -13.32 -9.26 -7.39
N GLY A 355 -12.61 -8.39 -6.67
CA GLY A 355 -11.15 -8.40 -6.60
C GLY A 355 -10.44 -7.63 -7.72
N ALA A 356 -9.12 -7.77 -7.85
CA ALA A 356 -8.29 -6.95 -8.73
C ALA A 356 -8.40 -7.29 -10.23
N TYR A 357 -8.82 -8.51 -10.56
CA TYR A 357 -8.86 -9.06 -11.91
C TYR A 357 -10.30 -9.27 -12.38
N GLU A 358 -10.51 -9.21 -13.69
CA GLU A 358 -11.78 -9.54 -14.36
C GLU A 358 -11.55 -10.72 -15.30
N ARG A 359 -12.24 -11.83 -15.03
CA ARG A 359 -12.20 -13.00 -15.89
C ARG A 359 -12.93 -12.71 -17.20
N GLN A 360 -12.18 -12.57 -18.28
CA GLN A 360 -12.75 -12.30 -19.59
C GLN A 360 -13.65 -13.46 -20.05
N GLN A 361 -14.93 -13.15 -20.26
CA GLN A 361 -15.90 -14.06 -20.80
C GLN A 361 -15.95 -13.85 -22.31
N ASN A 362 -15.31 -14.76 -23.06
CA ASN A 362 -15.43 -14.76 -24.52
C ASN A 362 -16.89 -15.09 -24.86
N GLY A 363 -17.64 -14.09 -25.34
CA GLY A 363 -18.99 -14.30 -25.81
C GLY A 363 -19.02 -15.39 -26.89
N LEU A 364 -20.02 -16.26 -26.85
CA LEU A 364 -20.30 -17.17 -27.95
C LEU A 364 -20.72 -16.30 -29.16
N ILE A 365 -19.88 -16.19 -30.18
CA ILE A 365 -20.32 -15.65 -31.48
C ILE A 365 -21.20 -16.75 -32.11
N MET A 366 -22.50 -16.65 -31.90
CA MET A 366 -23.46 -17.47 -32.64
C MET A 366 -23.64 -16.82 -34.01
N VAL A 367 -22.89 -17.29 -35.01
CA VAL A 367 -23.16 -16.95 -36.41
C VAL A 367 -24.39 -17.75 -36.83
N LEU A 368 -25.57 -17.14 -36.73
CA LEU A 368 -26.75 -17.64 -37.43
C LEU A 368 -26.49 -17.42 -38.92
N ARG A 369 -26.33 -18.51 -39.67
CA ARG A 369 -26.37 -18.51 -41.13
C ARG A 369 -27.73 -18.95 -41.60
#